data_AF-A0A351SWU3-F1
#
_entry.id   AF-A0A351SWU3-F1
#
_cell.length_a   1.000
_cell.length_b   1.000
_cell.length_c   1.000
_cell.angle_alpha   90.00
_cell.angle_beta   90.00
_cell.angle_gamma   90.00
#
_symmetry.space_group_name_H-M   'P 1'
#
loop_
_entity.id
_entity.type
_entity.pdbx_description
1 polymer ?
#
loop_
_entity_poly.entity_id
_entity_poly.type
_entity_poly.pdbx_seq_one_letter_code
_entity_poly.pdbx_strand_id
1 'polypeptide(L)'
;GDEAYRENTRYGGINKEDDFSHLHVARLVAELAGLIKKYRGRFILSRECRTVLDDHGPCGIYPRLLHSYICDFNWAYRDLYPDLGFIQRSFLFTLYLLNLHGSEWLPEVFYEDAFLRAFPKVLSEVAPTPYFTPEQTVRSCYSYRTLVNFAVFLGLAEVEPTIKELYNRHYRVRKRPLLAEAVRFHIPR
;
A
#
# COMPACT_ATOMS: atom_id res chain seq x y z
N GLY A 1 -5.01 -12.83 -1.05
CA GLY A 1 -4.91 -12.58 -2.50
C GLY A 1 -6.04 -13.28 -3.21
N ASP A 2 -6.07 -14.60 -3.16
CA ASP A 2 -6.95 -15.46 -3.98
C ASP A 2 -8.47 -15.28 -3.81
N GLU A 3 -8.95 -14.91 -2.64
CA GLU A 3 -10.39 -14.70 -2.43
C GLU A 3 -10.92 -13.41 -3.05
N ALA A 4 -10.19 -12.29 -2.90
CA ALA A 4 -10.50 -11.04 -3.60
C ALA A 4 -10.33 -11.19 -5.13
N TYR A 5 -9.37 -12.03 -5.58
CA TYR A 5 -9.19 -12.38 -6.99
C TYR A 5 -10.40 -13.12 -7.56
N ARG A 6 -10.95 -14.11 -6.82
CA ARG A 6 -12.17 -14.84 -7.23
C ARG A 6 -13.42 -13.96 -7.26
N GLU A 7 -13.54 -12.99 -6.35
CA GLU A 7 -14.65 -12.04 -6.37
C GLU A 7 -14.58 -11.09 -7.58
N ASN A 8 -13.39 -10.58 -7.93
CA ASN A 8 -13.23 -9.66 -9.07
C ASN A 8 -13.40 -10.35 -10.44
N THR A 9 -13.06 -11.63 -10.57
CA THR A 9 -13.26 -12.39 -11.83
C THR A 9 -14.61 -13.10 -11.90
N ARG A 10 -15.53 -12.84 -10.95
CA ARG A 10 -16.82 -13.55 -10.85
C ARG A 10 -17.77 -13.26 -12.03
N TYR A 11 -17.55 -12.15 -12.75
CA TYR A 11 -18.43 -11.69 -13.84
C TYR A 11 -17.71 -11.36 -15.16
N GLY A 12 -16.40 -11.59 -15.26
CA GLY A 12 -15.60 -11.33 -16.47
C GLY A 12 -14.17 -11.87 -16.38
N GLY A 13 -13.60 -12.31 -17.51
CA GLY A 13 -12.20 -12.76 -17.60
C GLY A 13 -11.21 -11.59 -17.62
N ILE A 14 -9.98 -11.82 -17.19
CA ILE A 14 -8.86 -10.87 -17.30
C ILE A 14 -8.41 -10.85 -18.75
N ASN A 15 -8.74 -9.80 -19.49
CA ASN A 15 -8.40 -9.66 -20.91
C ASN A 15 -7.40 -8.53 -21.16
N LYS A 16 -7.28 -7.57 -20.23
CA LYS A 16 -6.38 -6.42 -20.28
C LYS A 16 -5.74 -6.19 -18.91
N GLU A 17 -4.62 -5.47 -18.90
CA GLU A 17 -3.87 -5.18 -17.67
C GLU A 17 -4.70 -4.39 -16.64
N ASP A 18 -5.56 -3.47 -17.11
CA ASP A 18 -6.47 -2.70 -16.26
C ASP A 18 -7.50 -3.59 -15.54
N ASP A 19 -7.77 -4.79 -16.06
CA ASP A 19 -8.64 -5.77 -15.40
C ASP A 19 -7.96 -6.36 -14.15
N PHE A 20 -6.64 -6.15 -13.99
CA PHE A 20 -5.86 -6.60 -12.86
C PHE A 20 -5.05 -5.44 -12.24
N SER A 21 -5.71 -4.67 -11.38
CA SER A 21 -5.18 -3.43 -10.77
C SER A 21 -3.80 -3.57 -10.13
N HIS A 22 -3.47 -4.71 -9.52
CA HIS A 22 -2.16 -4.95 -8.93
C HIS A 22 -1.03 -4.96 -9.97
N LEU A 23 -1.25 -5.56 -11.15
CA LEU A 23 -0.27 -5.55 -12.22
C LEU A 23 -0.14 -4.17 -12.85
N HIS A 24 -1.27 -3.48 -13.05
CA HIS A 24 -1.26 -2.09 -13.52
C HIS A 24 -0.43 -1.17 -12.60
N VAL A 25 -0.66 -1.24 -11.29
CA VAL A 25 0.12 -0.46 -10.32
C VAL A 25 1.59 -0.89 -10.32
N ALA A 26 1.88 -2.20 -10.39
CA ALA A 26 3.25 -2.69 -10.45
C ALA A 26 3.99 -2.17 -11.68
N ARG A 27 3.33 -2.11 -12.85
CA ARG A 27 3.88 -1.52 -14.07
C ARG A 27 4.15 -0.04 -13.90
N LEU A 28 3.17 0.74 -13.41
CA LEU A 28 3.33 2.17 -13.19
C LEU A 28 4.52 2.47 -12.27
N VAL A 29 4.65 1.73 -11.18
CA VAL A 29 5.75 1.90 -10.22
C VAL A 29 7.09 1.46 -10.84
N ALA A 30 7.12 0.40 -11.64
CA ALA A 30 8.34 -0.01 -12.34
C ALA A 30 8.78 1.00 -13.41
N GLU A 31 7.83 1.67 -14.08
CA GLU A 31 8.11 2.78 -15.00
C GLU A 31 8.64 4.01 -14.26
N LEU A 32 7.99 4.43 -13.16
CA LEU A 32 8.45 5.55 -12.31
C LEU A 32 9.83 5.28 -11.73
N ALA A 33 10.09 4.03 -11.32
CA ALA A 33 11.40 3.58 -10.86
C ALA A 33 12.47 3.57 -11.97
N GLY A 34 12.10 3.70 -13.25
CA GLY A 34 13.01 3.59 -14.39
C GLY A 34 13.55 2.17 -14.61
N LEU A 35 12.85 1.15 -14.10
CA LEU A 35 13.22 -0.26 -14.24
C LEU A 35 12.75 -0.84 -15.59
N ILE A 36 11.66 -0.29 -16.13
CA ILE A 36 11.12 -0.65 -17.44
C ILE A 36 10.90 0.60 -18.28
N LYS A 37 10.89 0.43 -19.60
CA LYS A 37 10.51 1.48 -20.55
C LYS A 37 9.71 0.92 -21.71
N LYS A 38 8.85 1.75 -22.28
CA LYS A 38 8.10 1.40 -23.49
C LYS A 38 8.96 1.63 -24.73
N TYR A 39 9.17 0.58 -25.51
CA TYR A 39 9.90 0.63 -26.78
C TYR A 39 9.10 -0.11 -27.86
N ARG A 40 8.74 0.59 -28.95
CA ARG A 40 7.95 0.04 -30.06
C ARG A 40 6.70 -0.74 -29.61
N GLY A 41 5.96 -0.18 -28.66
CA GLY A 41 4.71 -0.77 -28.14
C GLY A 41 4.90 -1.92 -27.14
N ARG A 42 6.12 -2.24 -26.72
CA ARG A 42 6.42 -3.31 -25.75
C ARG A 42 7.20 -2.76 -24.56
N PHE A 43 7.04 -3.36 -23.39
CA PHE A 43 7.88 -3.06 -22.23
C PHE A 43 9.18 -3.84 -22.31
N ILE A 44 10.29 -3.14 -22.11
CA ILE A 44 11.62 -3.72 -22.02
C ILE A 44 12.27 -3.27 -20.72
N LEU A 45 13.10 -4.15 -20.13
CA LEU A 45 13.90 -3.78 -18.97
C LEU A 45 14.90 -2.67 -19.35
N SER A 46 15.13 -1.74 -18.44
CA SER A 46 16.23 -0.77 -18.56
C SER A 46 17.58 -1.49 -18.47
N ARG A 47 18.65 -0.80 -18.85
CA ARG A 47 20.00 -1.38 -18.73
C ARG A 47 20.35 -1.52 -17.26
N GLU A 48 20.02 -0.51 -16.45
CA GLU A 48 20.23 -0.54 -15.01
C GLU A 48 19.46 -1.69 -14.35
N CYS A 49 18.22 -1.93 -14.74
CA CYS A 49 17.42 -3.05 -14.20
C CYS A 49 18.08 -4.41 -14.47
N ARG A 50 18.57 -4.64 -15.70
CA ARG A 50 19.30 -5.87 -16.03
C ARG A 50 20.55 -6.03 -15.18
N THR A 51 21.37 -4.98 -15.06
CA THR A 51 22.59 -5.03 -14.23
C THR A 51 22.28 -5.35 -12.77
N VAL A 52 21.27 -4.70 -12.17
CA VAL A 52 20.88 -4.98 -10.78
C VAL A 52 20.37 -6.42 -10.61
N LEU A 53 19.63 -6.94 -11.58
CA LEU A 53 19.16 -8.33 -11.56
C LEU A 53 20.31 -9.33 -11.69
N ASP A 54 21.31 -9.03 -12.52
CA ASP A 54 22.49 -9.90 -12.69
C ASP A 54 23.36 -9.92 -11.42
N ASP A 55 23.56 -8.76 -10.78
CA ASP A 55 24.45 -8.61 -9.61
C ASP A 55 23.80 -9.04 -8.29
N HIS A 56 22.50 -8.80 -8.12
CA HIS A 56 21.80 -8.89 -6.84
C HIS A 56 20.50 -9.70 -6.89
N GLY A 57 20.14 -10.23 -8.07
CA GLY A 57 18.89 -10.95 -8.27
C GLY A 57 17.65 -10.07 -8.06
N PRO A 58 16.47 -10.69 -7.93
CA PRO A 58 15.20 -9.98 -7.74
C PRO A 58 15.14 -9.11 -6.46
N CYS A 59 15.92 -9.44 -5.43
CA CYS A 59 15.96 -8.64 -4.20
C CYS A 59 16.60 -7.27 -4.43
N GLY A 60 17.53 -7.14 -5.39
CA GLY A 60 18.21 -5.88 -5.68
C GLY A 60 17.29 -4.78 -6.23
N ILE A 61 16.18 -5.14 -6.89
CA ILE A 61 15.23 -4.16 -7.45
C ILE A 61 14.19 -3.69 -6.42
N TYR A 62 13.96 -4.46 -5.35
CA TYR A 62 12.91 -4.17 -4.37
C TYR A 62 13.06 -2.80 -3.68
N PRO A 63 14.25 -2.37 -3.20
CA PRO A 63 14.40 -1.05 -2.58
C PRO A 63 14.01 0.09 -3.53
N ARG A 64 14.28 -0.07 -4.83
CA ARG A 64 13.96 0.94 -5.85
C ARG A 64 12.46 0.99 -6.14
N LEU A 65 11.79 -0.16 -6.17
CA LEU A 65 10.32 -0.23 -6.26
C LEU A 65 9.65 0.36 -5.02
N LEU A 66 10.13 0.01 -3.82
CA LEU A 66 9.64 0.53 -2.54
C LEU A 66 9.76 2.06 -2.49
N HIS A 67 10.94 2.59 -2.81
CA HIS A 67 11.17 4.04 -2.85
C HIS A 67 10.22 4.73 -3.84
N SER A 68 10.10 4.21 -5.07
CA SER A 68 9.26 4.85 -6.07
C SER A 68 7.77 4.78 -5.73
N TYR A 69 7.31 3.68 -5.11
CA TYR A 69 5.95 3.58 -4.59
C TYR A 69 5.66 4.63 -3.51
N ILE A 70 6.63 4.91 -2.63
CA ILE A 70 6.47 5.85 -1.52
C ILE A 70 6.57 7.30 -1.99
N CYS A 71 7.55 7.62 -2.84
CA CYS A 71 7.94 8.99 -3.14
C CYS A 71 7.33 9.53 -4.44
N ASP A 72 7.18 8.68 -5.46
CA ASP A 72 6.84 9.12 -6.82
C ASP A 72 5.39 8.77 -7.19
N PHE A 73 4.90 7.62 -6.73
CA PHE A 73 3.55 7.17 -7.01
C PHE A 73 2.51 7.90 -6.16
N ASN A 74 1.47 8.44 -6.79
CA ASN A 74 0.35 9.06 -6.07
C ASN A 74 -0.60 7.98 -5.51
N TRP A 75 -0.66 7.84 -4.18
CA TRP A 75 -1.49 6.80 -3.55
C TRP A 75 -2.99 7.01 -3.81
N ALA A 76 -3.43 8.27 -3.98
CA ALA A 76 -4.83 8.58 -4.29
C ALA A 76 -5.26 8.06 -5.67
N TYR A 77 -4.32 7.73 -6.58
CA TYR A 77 -4.64 7.13 -7.87
C TYR A 77 -5.40 5.80 -7.75
N ARG A 78 -5.27 5.11 -6.61
CA ARG A 78 -5.86 3.78 -6.36
C ARG A 78 -7.22 3.83 -5.66
N ASP A 79 -7.75 5.02 -5.39
CA ASP A 79 -9.01 5.16 -4.66
C ASP A 79 -9.80 6.41 -5.06
N LEU A 80 -10.95 6.58 -4.42
CA LEU A 80 -11.89 7.68 -4.64
C LEU A 80 -11.99 8.58 -3.40
N TYR A 81 -11.00 8.50 -2.48
CA TYR A 81 -10.99 9.35 -1.29
C TYR A 81 -10.56 10.79 -1.65
N PRO A 82 -10.87 11.77 -0.78
CA PRO A 82 -10.34 13.11 -0.90
C PRO A 82 -8.80 13.15 -0.99
N ASP A 83 -8.27 14.31 -1.37
CA ASP A 83 -6.83 14.56 -1.34
C ASP A 83 -6.33 14.61 0.11
N LEU A 84 -5.91 13.44 0.59
CA LEU A 84 -5.29 13.22 1.89
C LEU A 84 -3.83 12.81 1.72
N GLY A 85 -3.05 13.62 1.00
CA GLY A 85 -1.62 13.38 0.77
C GLY A 85 -0.79 13.24 2.06
N PHE A 86 -1.29 13.75 3.20
CA PHE A 86 -0.60 13.59 4.48
C PHE A 86 -0.48 12.12 4.92
N ILE A 87 -1.45 11.27 4.57
CA ILE A 87 -1.41 9.82 4.86
C ILE A 87 -0.18 9.17 4.20
N GLN A 88 0.11 9.52 2.94
CA GLN A 88 1.31 9.04 2.25
C GLN A 88 2.58 9.60 2.88
N ARG A 89 2.63 10.91 3.21
CA ARG A 89 3.79 11.54 3.85
C ARG A 89 4.11 10.96 5.23
N SER A 90 3.14 10.38 5.91
CA SER A 90 3.26 9.78 7.24
C SER A 90 3.49 8.27 7.22
N PHE A 91 3.83 7.67 6.06
CA PHE A 91 3.99 6.22 5.93
C PHE A 91 4.94 5.58 6.96
N LEU A 92 6.04 6.26 7.32
CA LEU A 92 7.02 5.76 8.31
C LEU A 92 6.39 5.56 9.69
N PHE A 93 5.40 6.37 10.06
CA PHE A 93 4.70 6.21 11.34
C PHE A 93 4.00 4.85 11.40
N THR A 94 3.32 4.46 10.33
CA THR A 94 2.63 3.17 10.27
C THR A 94 3.62 2.00 10.23
N LEU A 95 4.72 2.12 9.46
CA LEU A 95 5.77 1.10 9.48
C LEU A 95 6.42 0.95 10.86
N TYR A 96 6.57 2.05 11.59
CA TYR A 96 7.07 2.04 12.96
C TYR A 96 6.11 1.32 13.91
N LEU A 97 4.80 1.61 13.84
CA LEU A 97 3.78 0.90 14.63
C LEU A 97 3.75 -0.59 14.29
N LEU A 98 3.80 -0.95 13.00
CA LEU A 98 3.90 -2.35 12.56
C LEU A 98 5.16 -3.01 13.11
N ASN A 99 6.30 -2.32 13.11
CA ASN A 99 7.53 -2.87 13.65
C ASN A 99 7.42 -3.17 15.16
N LEU A 100 6.83 -2.26 15.93
CA LEU A 100 6.67 -2.39 17.39
C LEU A 100 5.61 -3.41 17.80
N HIS A 101 4.44 -3.38 17.16
CA HIS A 101 3.24 -4.08 17.64
C HIS A 101 2.75 -5.18 16.69
N GLY A 102 3.14 -5.14 15.42
CA GLY A 102 2.61 -6.00 14.37
C GLY A 102 3.15 -7.44 14.37
N SER A 103 3.88 -7.89 15.39
CA SER A 103 4.27 -9.31 15.51
C SER A 103 3.04 -10.21 15.69
N GLU A 104 2.03 -9.71 16.40
CA GLU A 104 0.74 -10.36 16.58
C GLU A 104 -0.31 -9.73 15.65
N TRP A 105 -1.42 -10.45 15.45
CA TRP A 105 -2.57 -9.92 14.73
C TRP A 105 -3.28 -8.84 15.54
N LEU A 106 -3.35 -7.63 15.00
CA LEU A 106 -4.07 -6.50 15.61
C LEU A 106 -5.13 -5.96 14.66
N PRO A 107 -6.30 -5.53 15.16
CA PRO A 107 -7.34 -4.96 14.30
C PRO A 107 -6.85 -3.64 13.68
N GLU A 108 -7.35 -3.31 12.49
CA GLU A 108 -7.02 -2.06 11.78
C GLU A 108 -7.30 -0.82 12.64
N VAL A 109 -8.37 -0.85 13.45
CA VAL A 109 -8.74 0.24 14.36
C VAL A 109 -7.64 0.59 15.36
N PHE A 110 -6.76 -0.35 15.74
CA PHE A 110 -5.59 -0.05 16.57
C PHE A 110 -4.64 0.95 15.88
N TYR A 111 -4.37 0.74 14.59
CA TYR A 111 -3.49 1.60 13.80
C TYR A 111 -4.18 2.92 13.46
N GLU A 112 -5.47 2.89 13.15
CA GLU A 112 -6.27 4.10 12.94
C GLU A 112 -6.31 5.00 14.17
N ASP A 113 -6.57 4.43 15.35
CA ASP A 113 -6.61 5.17 16.62
C ASP A 113 -5.25 5.79 16.94
N ALA A 114 -4.16 5.04 16.71
CA ALA A 114 -2.82 5.55 16.89
C ALA A 114 -2.52 6.70 15.91
N PHE A 115 -2.95 6.57 14.65
CA PHE A 115 -2.77 7.59 13.63
C PHE A 115 -3.53 8.89 13.96
N LEU A 116 -4.82 8.79 14.31
CA LEU A 116 -5.62 9.96 14.66
C LEU A 116 -5.18 10.62 15.97
N ARG A 117 -4.67 9.83 16.93
CA ARG A 117 -4.08 10.38 18.16
C ARG A 117 -2.80 11.16 17.87
N ALA A 118 -1.96 10.68 16.95
CA ALA A 118 -0.72 11.35 16.57
C ALA A 118 -0.97 12.57 15.67
N PHE A 119 -1.98 12.51 14.80
CA PHE A 119 -2.23 13.52 13.76
C PHE A 119 -3.70 13.98 13.71
N PRO A 120 -4.28 14.48 14.82
CA PRO A 120 -5.71 14.82 14.87
C PRO A 120 -6.12 15.93 13.89
N LYS A 121 -5.17 16.79 13.49
CA LYS A 121 -5.41 17.89 12.55
C LYS A 121 -5.82 17.43 11.15
N VAL A 122 -5.48 16.19 10.75
CA VAL A 122 -5.88 15.65 9.44
C VAL A 122 -7.40 15.64 9.25
N LEU A 123 -8.17 15.56 10.33
CA LEU A 123 -9.63 15.62 10.30
C LEU A 123 -10.16 16.95 9.75
N SER A 124 -9.41 18.05 9.92
CA SER A 124 -9.79 19.36 9.39
C SER A 124 -9.61 19.50 7.88
N GLU A 125 -8.89 18.56 7.25
CA GLU A 125 -8.68 18.52 5.79
C GLU A 125 -9.86 17.84 5.06
N VAL A 126 -10.82 17.28 5.79
CA VAL A 126 -11.96 16.54 5.23
C VAL A 126 -13.27 17.27 5.54
N ALA A 127 -14.01 17.61 4.48
CA ALA A 127 -15.36 18.12 4.61
C ALA A 127 -16.33 16.98 5.02
N PRO A 128 -17.24 17.21 5.98
CA PRO A 128 -18.29 16.24 6.30
C PRO A 128 -19.21 16.04 5.09
N THR A 129 -19.70 14.81 4.92
CA THR A 129 -20.72 14.48 3.91
C THR A 129 -22.00 14.01 4.60
N PRO A 130 -23.15 13.95 3.91
CA PRO A 130 -24.37 13.38 4.49
C PRO A 130 -24.26 11.92 4.94
N TYR A 131 -23.27 11.18 4.43
CA TYR A 131 -23.10 9.75 4.66
C TYR A 131 -21.97 9.41 5.63
N PHE A 132 -20.92 10.22 5.64
CA PHE A 132 -19.70 9.95 6.41
C PHE A 132 -19.20 11.19 7.13
N THR A 133 -18.79 10.98 8.38
CA THR A 133 -18.04 11.95 9.17
C THR A 133 -16.60 12.07 8.65
N PRO A 134 -15.90 13.19 8.94
CA PRO A 134 -14.48 13.33 8.66
C PRO A 134 -13.64 12.20 9.24
N GLU A 135 -13.95 11.77 10.47
CA GLU A 135 -13.24 10.67 11.14
C GLU A 135 -13.39 9.35 10.38
N GLN A 136 -14.62 8.94 10.05
CA GLN A 136 -14.86 7.72 9.26
C GLN A 136 -14.12 7.76 7.92
N THR A 137 -14.13 8.93 7.25
CA THR A 137 -13.44 9.12 5.97
C THR A 137 -11.93 8.96 6.12
N VAL A 138 -11.32 9.60 7.11
CA VAL A 138 -9.87 9.49 7.35
C VAL A 138 -9.48 8.09 7.74
N ARG A 139 -10.23 7.43 8.65
CA ARG A 139 -9.96 6.04 9.06
C ARG A 139 -9.97 5.10 7.87
N SER A 140 -11.05 5.13 7.09
CA SER A 140 -11.22 4.28 5.92
C SER A 140 -10.14 4.54 4.86
N CYS A 141 -9.81 5.82 4.62
CA CYS A 141 -8.73 6.21 3.70
C CYS A 141 -7.35 5.73 4.20
N TYR A 142 -7.04 5.95 5.47
CA TYR A 142 -5.78 5.53 6.11
C TYR A 142 -5.59 4.02 6.01
N SER A 143 -6.62 3.28 6.38
CA SER A 143 -6.67 1.82 6.36
C SER A 143 -6.44 1.30 4.94
N TYR A 144 -7.22 1.79 3.97
CA TYR A 144 -7.09 1.34 2.58
C TYR A 144 -5.74 1.72 1.95
N ARG A 145 -5.32 2.98 2.07
CA ARG A 145 -4.07 3.47 1.45
C ARG A 145 -2.83 2.85 2.09
N THR A 146 -2.80 2.77 3.41
CA THR A 146 -1.57 2.45 4.15
C THR A 146 -1.45 0.97 4.47
N LEU A 147 -2.51 0.35 5.00
CA LEU A 147 -2.44 -1.05 5.44
C LEU A 147 -2.56 -1.98 4.23
N VAL A 148 -3.55 -1.75 3.36
CA VAL A 148 -3.82 -2.63 2.21
C VAL A 148 -2.97 -2.25 1.00
N ASN A 149 -3.13 -1.04 0.47
CA ASN A 149 -2.52 -0.67 -0.80
C ASN A 149 -1.02 -0.42 -0.70
N PHE A 150 -0.47 -0.17 0.48
CA PHE A 150 0.96 0.01 0.69
C PHE A 150 1.60 -1.19 1.38
N ALA A 151 1.29 -1.43 2.66
CA ALA A 151 2.00 -2.43 3.45
C ALA A 151 1.78 -3.85 2.94
N VAL A 152 0.55 -4.23 2.61
CA VAL A 152 0.26 -5.56 2.03
C VAL A 152 0.77 -5.66 0.59
N PHE A 153 0.51 -4.64 -0.24
CA PHE A 153 0.92 -4.64 -1.65
C PHE A 153 2.43 -4.81 -1.83
N LEU A 154 3.24 -4.15 -0.99
CA LEU A 154 4.70 -4.28 -1.01
C LEU A 154 5.22 -5.46 -0.17
N GLY A 155 4.33 -6.28 0.38
CA GLY A 155 4.68 -7.49 1.14
C GLY A 155 5.27 -7.24 2.53
N LEU A 156 5.14 -6.01 3.06
CA LEU A 156 5.61 -5.62 4.39
C LEU A 156 4.68 -6.10 5.51
N ALA A 157 3.39 -6.28 5.19
CA ALA A 157 2.36 -6.77 6.09
C ALA A 157 1.43 -7.74 5.37
N GLU A 158 0.53 -8.36 6.12
CA GLU A 158 -0.60 -9.13 5.65
C GLU A 158 -1.86 -8.72 6.41
N VAL A 159 -3.00 -8.87 5.76
CA VAL A 159 -4.32 -8.58 6.34
C VAL A 159 -5.23 -9.78 6.20
N GLU A 160 -6.11 -9.95 7.18
CA GLU A 160 -7.14 -10.98 7.17
C GLU A 160 -8.50 -10.35 7.51
N PRO A 161 -9.52 -10.49 6.65
CA PRO A 161 -10.86 -9.98 6.93
C PRO A 161 -11.42 -10.58 8.21
N THR A 162 -11.94 -9.74 9.11
CA THR A 162 -12.62 -10.20 10.32
C THR A 162 -14.14 -10.32 10.09
N ILE A 163 -14.68 -9.63 9.09
CA ILE A 163 -16.09 -9.67 8.68
C ILE A 163 -16.17 -9.77 7.14
N LYS A 164 -17.04 -10.63 6.62
CA LYS A 164 -17.21 -10.88 5.17
C LYS A 164 -18.24 -9.95 4.49
N GLU A 165 -18.53 -8.78 5.05
CA GLU A 165 -19.47 -7.84 4.45
C GLU A 165 -18.76 -6.94 3.42
N LEU A 166 -19.39 -6.75 2.25
CA LEU A 166 -18.79 -6.00 1.13
C LEU A 166 -18.48 -4.54 1.49
N TYR A 167 -19.27 -3.93 2.38
CA TYR A 167 -19.27 -2.48 2.64
C TYR A 167 -18.56 -2.07 3.94
N ASN A 168 -18.35 -3.00 4.88
CA ASN A 168 -17.64 -2.78 6.15
C ASN A 168 -16.53 -3.83 6.30
N ARG A 169 -15.46 -3.65 5.51
CA ARG A 169 -14.31 -4.56 5.53
C ARG A 169 -13.44 -4.23 6.73
N HIS A 170 -13.75 -4.87 7.84
CA HIS A 170 -12.85 -4.93 8.99
C HIS A 170 -11.79 -6.00 8.78
N TYR A 171 -10.56 -5.77 9.23
CA TYR A 171 -9.47 -6.71 9.06
C TYR A 171 -8.38 -6.59 10.12
N ARG A 172 -7.85 -7.72 10.52
CA ARG A 172 -6.64 -7.75 11.34
C ARG A 172 -5.40 -7.65 10.46
N VAL A 173 -4.35 -7.01 10.97
CA VAL A 173 -3.08 -6.75 10.30
C VAL A 173 -1.95 -7.40 11.10
N ARG A 174 -1.00 -8.01 10.41
CA ARG A 174 0.25 -8.53 10.98
C ARG A 174 1.42 -8.18 10.07
N LYS A 175 2.57 -7.86 10.65
CA LYS A 175 3.81 -7.57 9.89
C LYS A 175 4.38 -8.86 9.31
N ARG A 176 5.07 -8.74 8.18
CA ARG A 176 5.84 -9.85 7.58
C ARG A 176 7.34 -9.67 7.84
N PRO A 177 8.15 -10.75 7.78
CA PRO A 177 9.59 -10.67 7.98
C PRO A 177 10.29 -9.62 7.10
N LEU A 178 9.79 -9.43 5.87
CA LEU A 178 10.31 -8.45 4.91
C LEU A 178 10.34 -7.02 5.47
N LEU A 179 9.45 -6.65 6.40
CA LEU A 179 9.47 -5.32 7.01
C LEU A 179 10.81 -5.04 7.72
N ALA A 180 11.35 -6.02 8.46
CA ALA A 180 12.60 -5.88 9.18
C ALA A 180 13.84 -5.87 8.26
N GLU A 181 13.72 -6.47 7.08
CA GLU A 181 14.75 -6.43 6.03
C GLU A 181 14.72 -5.11 5.26
N ALA A 182 13.52 -4.60 4.96
CA ALA A 182 13.32 -3.39 4.17
C ALA A 182 13.58 -2.09 4.95
N VAL A 183 13.27 -2.06 6.26
CA VAL A 183 13.38 -0.84 7.07
C VAL A 183 13.99 -1.16 8.44
N ARG A 184 15.05 -0.43 8.80
CA ARG A 184 15.69 -0.52 10.13
C ARG A 184 15.47 0.77 10.91
N PHE A 185 14.78 0.66 12.04
CA PHE A 185 14.58 1.77 12.96
C PHE A 185 15.70 1.80 14.00
N HIS A 186 16.45 2.90 14.07
CA HIS A 186 17.45 3.14 15.10
C HIS A 186 16.77 3.86 16.26
N ILE A 187 16.23 3.10 17.21
CA ILE A 187 15.57 3.62 18.39
C ILE A 187 16.62 3.74 19.51
N PRO A 188 16.95 4.95 19.99
CA PRO A 188 17.75 5.10 21.18
C PRO A 188 17.05 4.40 22.35
N ARG A 189 17.78 3.53 23.06
CA ARG A 189 17.28 2.92 24.30
C ARG A 189 17.18 3.94 25.42
#